data_AF-A0A834SWL2-F1
#
_entry.id   AF-A0A834SWL2-F1
#
_cell.length_a   1.000
_cell.length_b   1.000
_cell.length_c   1.000
_cell.angle_alpha   90.00
_cell.angle_beta   90.00
_cell.angle_gamma   90.00
#
_symmetry.space_group_name_H-M   'P 1'
#
loop_
_entity.id
_entity.type
_entity.pdbx_description
1 polymer ?
#
loop_
_entity_poly.entity_id
_entity_poly.type
_entity_poly.pdbx_seq_one_letter_code
_entity_poly.pdbx_strand_id
1 'polypeptide(L)'
;MATASSLPGVQVEFIEFPATITPPAGSVKSYFLGGAGERGLVIDGNFIKFTAIGVYLEDKALPLLASNWKGKSEDELSKSLQFFRDIITGPYEKLIRGSKILPLSGEEYVKKVSENCVGHLKSVGSYDEEEAKAIEEMIQAFKGHHFKPGSSVFYKQSPHGTLTISFSEDATLPEDEGVVIKNKAASMAVLETMIGHL
;
A
#
# COMPACT_ATOMS: atom_id res chain seq x y z
N MET A 1 23.39 -14.31 6.67
CA MET A 1 22.18 -14.01 5.86
C MET A 1 21.90 -12.53 6.01
N ALA A 2 21.68 -11.81 4.91
CA ALA A 2 21.27 -10.41 4.99
C ALA A 2 19.89 -10.34 5.66
N THR A 3 19.75 -9.53 6.70
CA THR A 3 18.44 -9.20 7.27
C THR A 3 17.77 -8.17 6.37
N ALA A 4 16.44 -8.16 6.24
CA ALA A 4 15.76 -7.18 5.39
C ALA A 4 16.09 -5.72 5.80
N SER A 5 16.41 -5.50 7.08
CA SER A 5 16.93 -4.25 7.64
C SER A 5 18.33 -3.82 7.16
N SER A 6 19.03 -4.62 6.34
CA SER A 6 20.35 -4.28 5.79
C SER A 6 20.29 -3.59 4.42
N LEU A 7 19.10 -3.49 3.81
CA LEU A 7 18.90 -2.76 2.57
C LEU A 7 18.79 -1.25 2.84
N PRO A 8 19.21 -0.38 1.91
CA PRO A 8 19.03 1.06 2.04
C PRO A 8 17.54 1.44 1.87
N GLY A 9 17.18 2.63 2.37
CA GLY A 9 15.93 3.27 1.99
C GLY A 9 15.90 3.64 0.50
N VAL A 10 14.73 4.03 0.01
CA VAL A 10 14.53 4.48 -1.38
C VAL A 10 14.03 5.92 -1.37
N GLN A 11 14.61 6.76 -2.23
CA GLN A 11 14.14 8.11 -2.48
C GLN A 11 13.33 8.15 -3.78
N VAL A 12 12.13 8.72 -3.71
CA VAL A 12 11.28 9.00 -4.89
C VAL A 12 10.98 10.49 -4.88
N GLU A 13 11.52 11.23 -5.85
CA GLU A 13 11.53 12.70 -5.81
C GLU A 13 12.16 13.23 -4.50
N PHE A 14 11.49 14.11 -3.77
CA PHE A 14 11.93 14.62 -2.47
C PHE A 14 11.46 13.75 -1.28
N ILE A 15 10.80 12.63 -1.54
CA ILE A 15 10.17 11.78 -0.52
C ILE A 15 11.07 10.59 -0.21
N GLU A 16 11.48 10.46 1.05
CA GLU A 16 12.29 9.35 1.55
C GLU A 16 11.42 8.21 2.10
N PHE A 17 11.66 6.99 1.63
CA PHE A 17 11.12 5.75 2.19
C PHE A 17 12.24 5.03 2.94
N PRO A 18 12.24 5.05 4.29
CA PRO A 18 13.28 4.38 5.07
C PRO A 18 13.27 2.87 4.81
N ALA A 19 14.41 2.21 5.05
CA ALA A 19 14.53 0.76 4.89
C ALA A 19 13.58 -0.03 5.80
N THR A 20 13.26 0.53 6.96
CA THR A 20 12.43 -0.09 7.98
C THR A 20 11.49 0.93 8.60
N ILE A 21 10.29 0.49 8.98
CA ILE A 21 9.36 1.25 9.82
C ILE A 21 9.08 0.42 11.06
N THR A 22 9.16 1.05 12.23
CA THR A 22 8.65 0.50 13.48
C THR A 22 7.47 1.36 13.90
N PRO A 23 6.28 0.80 14.17
CA PRO A 23 5.17 1.58 14.67
C PRO A 23 5.50 2.24 16.01
N PRO A 24 4.75 3.30 16.36
CA PRO A 24 4.86 3.95 17.66
C PRO A 24 4.70 2.97 18.84
N ALA A 25 5.18 3.39 20.01
CA ALA A 25 5.51 2.54 21.15
C ALA A 25 4.41 1.52 21.54
N GLY A 26 4.79 0.24 21.61
CA GLY A 26 3.93 -0.87 22.07
C GLY A 26 3.72 -1.99 21.05
N SER A 27 3.96 -1.73 19.76
CA SER A 27 3.97 -2.78 18.74
C SER A 27 5.32 -3.49 18.67
N VAL A 28 5.32 -4.82 18.73
CA VAL A 28 6.51 -5.65 18.48
C VAL A 28 6.75 -5.87 16.98
N LYS A 29 5.85 -5.37 16.12
CA LYS A 29 5.96 -5.57 14.67
C LYS A 29 6.94 -4.57 14.08
N SER A 30 7.79 -5.06 13.18
CA SER A 30 8.67 -4.26 12.35
C SER A 30 8.38 -4.63 10.88
N TYR A 31 8.54 -3.64 10.02
CA TYR A 31 8.32 -3.78 8.58
C TYR A 31 9.57 -3.35 7.85
N PHE A 32 9.90 -4.06 6.78
CA PHE A 32 10.95 -3.69 5.85
C PHE A 32 10.35 -3.19 4.54
N LEU A 33 11.06 -2.28 3.88
CA LEU A 33 10.66 -1.76 2.58
C LEU A 33 10.83 -2.85 1.51
N GLY A 34 9.71 -3.26 0.90
CA GLY A 34 9.71 -4.16 -0.25
C GLY A 34 9.98 -3.45 -1.57
N GLY A 35 9.61 -2.16 -1.66
CA GLY A 35 9.88 -1.31 -2.80
C GLY A 35 9.13 0.03 -2.73
N ALA A 36 9.59 1.00 -3.52
CA ALA A 36 8.92 2.28 -3.68
C ALA A 36 8.95 2.75 -5.14
N GLY A 37 7.98 3.58 -5.53
CA GLY A 37 7.89 4.14 -6.87
C GLY A 37 6.88 5.28 -6.96
N GLU A 38 6.72 5.84 -8.16
CA GLU A 38 5.83 6.97 -8.43
C GLU A 38 4.49 6.54 -9.05
N ARG A 39 3.47 7.38 -8.86
CA ARG A 39 2.19 7.33 -9.56
C ARG A 39 1.81 8.73 -10.03
N GLY A 40 1.20 8.78 -11.21
CA GLY A 40 0.93 10.01 -11.92
C GLY A 40 -0.12 9.84 -13.02
N LEU A 41 -0.37 10.91 -13.74
CA LEU A 41 -1.29 10.95 -14.88
C LEU A 41 -0.58 11.56 -16.09
N VAL A 42 -0.95 11.11 -17.30
CA VAL A 42 -0.52 11.79 -18.53
C VAL A 42 -1.47 12.93 -18.81
N ILE A 43 -0.97 14.16 -18.76
CA ILE A 43 -1.70 15.40 -19.04
C ILE A 43 -0.96 16.12 -20.17
N ASP A 44 -1.66 16.39 -21.26
CA ASP A 44 -1.11 17.02 -22.47
C ASP A 44 0.18 16.33 -22.99
N GLY A 45 0.19 15.00 -22.95
CA GLY A 45 1.32 14.18 -23.40
C GLY A 45 2.47 14.06 -22.39
N ASN A 46 2.41 14.73 -21.24
CA ASN A 46 3.44 14.71 -20.21
C ASN A 46 2.99 13.88 -19.01
N PHE A 47 3.85 12.97 -18.51
CA PHE A 47 3.58 12.23 -17.29
C PHE A 47 3.86 13.11 -16.06
N ILE A 48 2.79 13.52 -15.37
CA ILE A 48 2.84 14.35 -14.17
C ILE A 48 2.73 13.44 -12.94
N LYS A 49 3.75 13.48 -12.08
CA LYS A 49 3.83 12.68 -10.86
C LYS A 49 3.02 13.35 -9.75
N PHE A 50 2.07 12.62 -9.18
CA PHE A 50 1.22 13.13 -8.10
C PHE A 50 1.60 12.56 -6.75
N THR A 51 2.00 11.29 -6.71
CA THR A 51 2.31 10.58 -5.46
C THR A 51 3.51 9.67 -5.60
N ALA A 52 4.19 9.46 -4.48
CA ALA A 52 5.14 8.39 -4.29
C ALA A 52 4.52 7.33 -3.36
N ILE A 53 4.73 6.06 -3.69
CA ILE A 53 4.17 4.92 -2.98
C ILE A 53 5.30 4.03 -2.50
N GLY A 54 5.27 3.65 -1.22
CA GLY A 54 6.15 2.64 -0.65
C GLY A 54 5.33 1.49 -0.09
N VAL A 55 5.76 0.26 -0.37
CA VAL A 55 5.15 -0.96 0.16
C VAL A 55 6.11 -1.59 1.16
N TYR A 56 5.65 -1.72 2.39
CA TYR A 56 6.37 -2.35 3.48
C TYR A 56 5.71 -3.67 3.85
N LEU A 57 6.52 -4.68 4.14
CA LEU A 57 6.08 -6.01 4.54
C LEU A 57 6.55 -6.28 5.98
N GLU A 58 5.70 -6.89 6.80
CA GLU A 58 6.09 -7.36 8.14
C GLU A 58 7.30 -8.31 8.04
N ASP A 59 8.23 -8.25 9.00
CA ASP A 59 9.49 -9.02 8.96
C ASP A 59 9.31 -10.53 8.72
N LYS A 60 8.22 -11.11 9.21
CA LYS A 60 7.91 -12.53 9.01
C LYS A 60 7.55 -12.88 7.56
N ALA A 61 7.28 -11.90 6.71
CA ALA A 61 7.05 -12.10 5.28
C ALA A 61 8.25 -12.77 4.60
N LEU A 62 9.47 -12.37 4.96
CA LEU A 62 10.69 -12.85 4.31
C LEU A 62 10.87 -14.38 4.43
N PRO A 63 10.86 -15.01 5.63
CA PRO A 63 10.97 -16.46 5.72
C PRO A 63 9.78 -17.20 5.08
N LEU A 64 8.58 -16.61 5.07
CA LEU A 64 7.41 -17.20 4.42
C LEU A 64 7.54 -17.22 2.90
N LEU A 65 7.94 -16.10 2.29
CA LEU A 65 8.19 -16.00 0.84
C LEU A 65 9.39 -16.86 0.42
N ALA A 66 10.43 -16.94 1.25
CA ALA A 66 11.63 -17.72 0.94
C ALA A 66 11.35 -19.21 0.71
N SER A 67 10.26 -19.76 1.25
CA SER A 67 9.87 -21.17 1.04
C SER A 67 9.64 -21.51 -0.46
N ASN A 68 9.08 -20.57 -1.22
CA ASN A 68 8.73 -20.75 -2.63
C ASN A 68 9.65 -19.97 -3.58
N TRP A 69 10.23 -18.86 -3.12
CA TRP A 69 10.85 -17.86 -4.00
C TRP A 69 12.37 -17.74 -3.84
N LYS A 70 12.96 -18.41 -2.86
CA LYS A 70 14.42 -18.36 -2.64
C LYS A 70 15.16 -18.96 -3.83
N GLY A 71 16.20 -18.25 -4.30
CA GLY A 71 17.05 -18.69 -5.41
C GLY A 71 16.51 -18.33 -6.80
N LYS A 72 15.31 -17.73 -6.88
CA LYS A 72 14.80 -17.13 -8.11
C LYS A 72 15.51 -15.83 -8.43
N SER A 73 15.78 -15.60 -9.71
CA SER A 73 16.32 -14.35 -10.22
C SER A 73 15.27 -13.23 -10.18
N GLU A 74 15.73 -11.98 -10.21
CA GLU A 74 14.84 -10.81 -10.31
C GLU A 74 13.92 -10.87 -11.55
N ASP A 75 14.45 -11.33 -12.69
CA ASP A 75 13.67 -11.47 -13.93
C ASP A 75 12.56 -12.52 -13.79
N GLU A 76 12.85 -13.65 -13.13
CA GLU A 76 11.83 -14.66 -12.82
C GLU A 76 10.75 -14.12 -11.86
N LEU A 77 11.16 -13.39 -10.83
CA LEU A 77 10.24 -12.85 -9.82
C LEU A 77 9.34 -11.76 -10.39
N SER A 78 9.91 -10.81 -11.14
CA SER A 78 9.19 -9.68 -11.73
C SER A 78 8.15 -10.10 -12.79
N LYS A 79 8.33 -11.27 -13.42
CA LYS A 79 7.38 -11.85 -14.37
C LYS A 79 6.39 -12.83 -13.74
N SER A 80 6.56 -13.16 -12.46
CA SER A 80 5.74 -14.15 -11.76
C SER A 80 4.52 -13.51 -11.11
N LEU A 81 3.34 -13.73 -11.71
CA LEU A 81 2.07 -13.34 -11.11
C LEU A 81 1.86 -13.98 -9.73
N GLN A 82 2.30 -15.23 -9.57
CA GLN A 82 2.15 -15.95 -8.30
C GLN A 82 3.04 -15.36 -7.21
N PHE A 83 4.19 -14.77 -7.55
CA PHE A 83 5.06 -14.10 -6.57
C PHE A 83 4.34 -12.88 -5.97
N PHE A 84 3.75 -12.04 -6.81
CA PHE A 84 2.98 -10.89 -6.32
C PHE A 84 1.71 -11.32 -5.57
N ARG A 85 1.03 -12.39 -6.00
CA ARG A 85 -0.11 -12.94 -5.24
C ARG A 85 0.29 -13.44 -3.85
N ASP A 86 1.43 -14.10 -3.72
CA ASP A 86 1.96 -14.55 -2.43
C ASP A 86 2.33 -13.35 -1.53
N ILE A 87 2.79 -12.24 -2.12
CA ILE A 87 2.97 -10.96 -1.41
C ILE A 87 1.62 -10.43 -0.92
N ILE A 88 0.65 -10.26 -1.81
CA ILE A 88 -0.64 -9.62 -1.52
C ILE A 88 -1.43 -10.42 -0.47
N THR A 89 -1.52 -11.74 -0.66
CA THR A 89 -2.39 -12.63 0.14
C THR A 89 -1.68 -13.29 1.32
N GLY A 90 -0.35 -13.14 1.42
CA GLY A 90 0.44 -13.82 2.44
C GLY A 90 -0.02 -13.53 3.88
N PRO A 91 0.18 -14.46 4.83
CA PRO A 91 -0.37 -14.39 6.19
C PRO A 91 0.45 -13.47 7.11
N TYR A 92 0.69 -12.26 6.64
CA TYR A 92 1.45 -11.20 7.29
C TYR A 92 0.89 -9.85 6.91
N GLU A 93 1.19 -8.85 7.73
CA GLU A 93 0.71 -7.50 7.54
C GLU A 93 1.51 -6.79 6.43
N LYS A 94 0.83 -5.88 5.73
CA LYS A 94 1.45 -4.95 4.78
C LYS A 94 1.11 -3.54 5.19
N LEU A 95 2.09 -2.66 5.11
CA LEU A 95 1.91 -1.24 5.34
C LEU A 95 2.27 -0.51 4.05
N ILE A 96 1.30 0.19 3.48
CA ILE A 96 1.48 0.96 2.26
C ILE A 96 1.47 2.43 2.64
N ARG A 97 2.49 3.18 2.24
CA ARG A 97 2.57 4.63 2.44
C ARG A 97 2.40 5.34 1.10
N GLY A 98 1.34 6.12 0.95
CA GLY A 98 1.09 6.99 -0.20
C GLY A 98 1.36 8.45 0.14
N SER A 99 2.53 8.96 -0.21
CA SER A 99 2.99 10.32 0.08
C SER A 99 2.82 11.23 -1.14
N LYS A 100 2.44 12.49 -0.93
CA LYS A 100 2.04 13.39 -2.02
C LYS A 100 3.23 14.20 -2.53
N ILE A 101 3.45 14.18 -3.84
CA ILE A 101 4.43 15.03 -4.54
C ILE A 101 3.78 16.38 -4.83
N LEU A 102 2.53 16.34 -5.31
CA LEU A 102 1.69 17.50 -5.58
C LEU A 102 0.48 17.53 -4.64
N PRO A 103 -0.09 18.71 -4.35
CA PRO A 103 -1.27 18.81 -3.50
C PRO A 103 -2.48 18.12 -4.11
N LEU A 104 -3.27 17.46 -3.27
CA LEU A 104 -4.50 16.74 -3.66
C LEU A 104 -5.52 16.81 -2.53
N SER A 105 -6.80 16.97 -2.86
CA SER A 105 -7.87 16.69 -1.89
C SER A 105 -7.96 15.18 -1.62
N GLY A 106 -8.50 14.82 -0.46
CA GLY A 106 -8.77 13.43 -0.12
C GLY A 106 -9.71 12.76 -1.13
N GLU A 107 -10.74 13.49 -1.56
CA GLU A 107 -11.72 13.06 -2.55
C GLU A 107 -11.09 12.82 -3.92
N GLU A 108 -10.23 13.72 -4.39
CA GLU A 108 -9.50 13.57 -5.67
C GLU A 108 -8.61 12.32 -5.66
N TYR A 109 -7.88 12.13 -4.56
CA TYR A 109 -6.98 11.00 -4.39
C TYR A 109 -7.75 9.68 -4.28
N VAL A 110 -8.74 9.59 -3.38
CA VAL A 110 -9.46 8.34 -3.12
C VAL A 110 -10.32 7.93 -4.31
N LYS A 111 -10.82 8.87 -5.11
CA LYS A 111 -11.58 8.55 -6.33
C LYS A 111 -10.82 7.59 -7.24
N LYS A 112 -9.54 7.86 -7.50
CA LYS A 112 -8.78 6.98 -8.40
C LYS A 112 -8.43 5.64 -7.75
N VAL A 113 -8.16 5.65 -6.44
CA VAL A 113 -7.91 4.42 -5.66
C VAL A 113 -9.15 3.53 -5.66
N SER A 114 -10.33 4.08 -5.35
CA SER A 114 -11.59 3.33 -5.29
C SER A 114 -12.02 2.84 -6.67
N GLU A 115 -11.86 3.63 -7.74
CA GLU A 115 -12.08 3.18 -9.12
C GLU A 115 -11.28 1.91 -9.45
N ASN A 116 -9.98 1.90 -9.12
CA ASN A 116 -9.12 0.75 -9.38
C ASN A 116 -9.50 -0.45 -8.51
N CYS A 117 -9.80 -0.24 -7.22
CA CYS A 117 -10.24 -1.32 -6.33
C CYS A 117 -11.56 -1.94 -6.82
N VAL A 118 -12.55 -1.14 -7.18
CA VAL A 118 -13.83 -1.62 -7.72
C VAL A 118 -13.62 -2.36 -9.04
N GLY A 119 -12.75 -1.84 -9.92
CA GLY A 119 -12.38 -2.50 -11.17
C GLY A 119 -11.80 -3.90 -10.93
N HIS A 120 -10.84 -4.01 -10.01
CA HIS A 120 -10.27 -5.29 -9.62
C HIS A 120 -11.33 -6.23 -9.01
N LEU A 121 -12.08 -5.79 -8.00
CA LEU A 121 -13.08 -6.62 -7.31
C LEU A 121 -14.13 -7.18 -8.28
N LYS A 122 -14.58 -6.36 -9.25
CA LYS A 122 -15.48 -6.82 -10.32
C LYS A 122 -14.83 -7.85 -11.23
N SER A 123 -13.56 -7.66 -11.60
CA SER A 123 -12.83 -8.58 -12.49
C SER A 123 -12.69 -9.99 -11.90
N VAL A 124 -12.62 -10.11 -10.57
CA VAL A 124 -12.52 -11.39 -9.85
C VAL A 124 -13.87 -11.86 -9.28
N GLY A 125 -14.98 -11.22 -9.65
CA GLY A 125 -16.32 -11.60 -9.22
C GLY A 125 -16.58 -11.46 -7.71
N SER A 126 -15.82 -10.60 -7.02
CA SER A 126 -15.88 -10.38 -5.57
C SER A 126 -16.35 -8.95 -5.25
N TYR A 127 -17.34 -8.43 -6.00
CA TYR A 127 -17.90 -7.10 -5.76
C TYR A 127 -19.41 -7.20 -5.57
N ASP A 128 -19.82 -7.45 -4.33
CA ASP A 128 -21.22 -7.45 -3.92
C ASP A 128 -21.56 -6.25 -3.02
N GLU A 129 -22.68 -6.33 -2.28
CA GLU A 129 -23.14 -5.27 -1.39
C GLU A 129 -22.18 -5.01 -0.22
N GLU A 130 -21.51 -6.04 0.31
CA GLU A 130 -20.55 -5.90 1.40
C GLU A 130 -19.27 -5.19 0.93
N GLU A 131 -18.75 -5.56 -0.24
CA GLU A 131 -17.60 -4.84 -0.83
C GLU A 131 -17.96 -3.41 -1.24
N ALA A 132 -19.16 -3.18 -1.79
CA ALA A 132 -19.61 -1.84 -2.12
C ALA A 132 -19.66 -0.93 -0.88
N LYS A 133 -20.17 -1.45 0.25
CA LYS A 133 -20.18 -0.73 1.54
C LYS A 133 -18.76 -0.46 2.05
N ALA A 134 -17.86 -1.45 1.96
CA ALA A 134 -16.47 -1.29 2.37
C ALA A 134 -15.72 -0.23 1.54
N ILE A 135 -15.98 -0.17 0.22
CA ILE A 135 -15.43 0.86 -0.65
C ILE A 135 -16.04 2.24 -0.32
N GLU A 136 -17.32 2.32 -0.01
CA GLU A 136 -17.94 3.58 0.42
C GLU A 136 -17.36 4.07 1.75
N GLU A 137 -17.18 3.19 2.74
CA GLU A 137 -16.48 3.50 3.99
C GLU A 137 -15.06 4.01 3.74
N MET A 138 -14.33 3.39 2.80
CA MET A 138 -13.02 3.88 2.36
C MET A 138 -13.13 5.28 1.78
N ILE A 139 -14.08 5.56 0.89
CA ILE A 139 -14.25 6.89 0.30
C ILE A 139 -14.56 7.94 1.39
N GLN A 140 -15.47 7.62 2.32
CA GLN A 140 -15.83 8.52 3.41
C GLN A 140 -14.66 8.82 4.34
N ALA A 141 -13.74 7.86 4.55
CA ALA A 141 -12.54 8.08 5.37
C ALA A 141 -11.64 9.22 4.84
N PHE A 142 -11.71 9.56 3.55
CA PHE A 142 -10.91 10.65 2.96
C PHE A 142 -11.65 11.98 2.88
N LYS A 143 -12.94 12.02 3.22
CA LYS A 143 -13.76 13.22 3.09
C LYS A 143 -13.26 14.34 4.00
N GLY A 144 -13.04 15.51 3.43
CA GLY A 144 -12.54 16.68 4.16
C GLY A 144 -11.04 16.66 4.48
N HIS A 145 -10.30 15.62 4.06
CA HIS A 145 -8.85 15.63 4.13
C HIS A 145 -8.25 16.42 2.96
N HIS A 146 -7.13 17.10 3.22
CA HIS A 146 -6.36 17.77 2.18
C HIS A 146 -4.87 17.45 2.36
N PHE A 147 -4.26 16.97 1.28
CA PHE A 147 -2.88 16.53 1.29
C PHE A 147 -1.98 17.60 0.69
N LYS A 148 -1.12 18.17 1.53
CA LYS A 148 0.00 19.02 1.11
C LYS A 148 1.12 18.14 0.54
N PRO A 149 2.05 18.68 -0.28
CA PRO A 149 3.28 17.96 -0.61
C PRO A 149 3.98 17.44 0.65
N GLY A 150 4.40 16.16 0.65
CA GLY A 150 5.01 15.46 1.79
C GLY A 150 4.02 14.74 2.72
N SER A 151 2.76 15.16 2.76
CA SER A 151 1.74 14.48 3.58
C SER A 151 1.44 13.08 3.05
N SER A 152 1.03 12.19 3.95
CA SER A 152 0.91 10.77 3.66
C SER A 152 -0.42 10.19 4.08
N VAL A 153 -0.86 9.19 3.34
CA VAL A 153 -1.85 8.21 3.80
C VAL A 153 -1.13 6.89 4.04
N PHE A 154 -1.56 6.16 5.06
CA PHE A 154 -1.10 4.83 5.39
C PHE A 154 -2.26 3.85 5.26
N TYR A 155 -2.03 2.77 4.53
CA TYR A 155 -2.93 1.62 4.45
C TYR A 155 -2.27 0.43 5.13
N LYS A 156 -2.84 -0.01 6.25
CA LYS A 156 -2.38 -1.18 6.98
C LYS A 156 -3.31 -2.34 6.65
N GLN A 157 -2.84 -3.24 5.80
CA GLN A 157 -3.55 -4.45 5.41
C GLN A 157 -3.24 -5.58 6.40
N SER A 158 -4.22 -5.91 7.23
CA SER A 158 -4.15 -7.04 8.16
C SER A 158 -4.39 -8.37 7.46
N PRO A 159 -3.63 -9.44 7.79
CA PRO A 159 -3.92 -10.78 7.28
C PRO A 159 -5.28 -11.34 7.77
N HIS A 160 -5.92 -10.67 8.75
CA HIS A 160 -7.23 -11.02 9.29
C HIS A 160 -8.40 -10.36 8.54
N GLY A 161 -8.15 -9.75 7.38
CA GLY A 161 -9.20 -9.21 6.51
C GLY A 161 -9.69 -7.81 6.89
N THR A 162 -8.81 -7.00 7.46
CA THR A 162 -9.09 -5.58 7.76
C THR A 162 -8.10 -4.65 7.07
N LEU A 163 -8.58 -3.45 6.75
CA LEU A 163 -7.78 -2.33 6.23
C LEU A 163 -7.88 -1.16 7.21
N THR A 164 -6.76 -0.76 7.82
CA THR A 164 -6.72 0.48 8.60
C THR A 164 -6.16 1.61 7.75
N ILE A 165 -6.85 2.75 7.73
CA ILE A 165 -6.48 3.94 6.97
C ILE A 165 -6.14 5.07 7.96
N SER A 166 -4.89 5.51 7.94
CA SER A 166 -4.40 6.62 8.78
C SER A 166 -3.80 7.73 7.92
N PHE A 167 -3.84 8.96 8.41
CA PHE A 167 -3.35 10.13 7.69
C PHE A 167 -2.28 10.84 8.52
N SER A 168 -1.25 11.34 7.84
CA SER A 168 -0.21 12.18 8.44
C SER A 168 0.02 13.42 7.61
N GLU A 169 0.31 14.53 8.28
CA GLU A 169 0.77 15.78 7.66
C GLU A 169 2.17 15.63 7.04
N ASP A 170 2.91 14.57 7.40
CA ASP A 170 4.24 14.25 6.90
C ASP A 170 4.38 12.75 6.54
N ALA A 171 5.57 12.18 6.69
CA ALA A 171 5.89 10.79 6.39
C ALA A 171 5.93 9.87 7.64
N THR A 172 5.62 10.39 8.83
CA THR A 172 5.55 9.61 10.06
C THR A 172 4.25 8.81 10.15
N LEU A 173 4.36 7.57 10.60
CA LEU A 173 3.20 6.71 10.84
C LEU A 173 2.47 7.20 12.11
N PRO A 174 1.18 7.57 12.03
CA PRO A 174 0.43 8.07 13.18
C PRO A 174 0.30 7.03 14.32
N GLU A 175 0.24 7.49 15.56
CA GLU A 175 0.01 6.63 16.74
C GLU A 175 -1.46 6.22 16.89
N ASP A 176 -2.39 7.09 16.48
CA ASP A 176 -3.83 6.84 16.59
C ASP A 176 -4.31 5.75 15.61
N GLU A 177 -5.26 4.93 16.08
CA GLU A 177 -5.95 3.96 15.24
C GLU A 177 -6.81 4.70 14.21
N GLY A 178 -6.40 4.64 12.95
CA GLY A 178 -7.15 5.21 11.84
C GLY A 178 -8.49 4.49 11.58
N VAL A 179 -9.18 4.85 10.51
CA VAL A 179 -10.46 4.22 10.15
C VAL A 179 -10.23 2.75 9.80
N VAL A 180 -10.95 1.84 10.47
CA VAL A 180 -10.83 0.39 10.25
C VAL A 180 -11.99 -0.13 9.43
N ILE A 181 -11.68 -0.64 8.24
CA ILE A 181 -12.63 -1.27 7.32
C ILE A 181 -12.52 -2.79 7.45
N LYS A 182 -13.64 -3.45 7.72
CA LYS A 182 -13.70 -4.91 7.96
C LYS A 182 -14.24 -5.64 6.74
N ASN A 183 -13.42 -5.73 5.70
CA ASN A 183 -13.72 -6.55 4.53
C ASN A 183 -12.42 -7.08 3.92
N LYS A 184 -12.35 -8.40 3.77
CA LYS A 184 -11.11 -9.08 3.32
C LYS A 184 -10.78 -8.78 1.86
N ALA A 185 -11.77 -8.73 0.97
CA ALA A 185 -11.54 -8.47 -0.44
C ALA A 185 -11.07 -7.01 -0.65
N ALA A 186 -11.76 -6.06 -0.03
CA ALA A 186 -11.41 -4.64 -0.05
C ALA A 186 -10.04 -4.36 0.58
N SER A 187 -9.65 -5.09 1.64
CA SER A 187 -8.34 -4.87 2.27
C SER A 187 -7.16 -5.27 1.38
N MET A 188 -7.34 -6.28 0.53
CA MET A 188 -6.32 -6.72 -0.43
C MET A 188 -6.32 -5.86 -1.70
N ALA A 189 -7.47 -5.31 -2.08
CA ALA A 189 -7.65 -4.58 -3.33
C ALA A 189 -6.72 -3.37 -3.47
N VAL A 190 -6.40 -2.65 -2.38
CA VAL A 190 -5.48 -1.50 -2.45
C VAL A 190 -4.09 -1.93 -2.94
N LEU A 191 -3.50 -2.96 -2.33
CA LEU A 191 -2.18 -3.46 -2.72
C LEU A 191 -2.21 -4.12 -4.10
N GLU A 192 -3.29 -4.85 -4.41
CA GLU A 192 -3.49 -5.46 -5.71
C GLU A 192 -3.45 -4.43 -6.85
N THR A 193 -4.04 -3.25 -6.66
CA THR A 193 -3.99 -2.18 -7.69
C THR A 193 -2.62 -1.53 -7.85
N MET A 194 -1.66 -1.84 -6.97
CA MET A 194 -0.30 -1.29 -6.98
C MET A 194 0.73 -2.27 -7.55
N ILE A 195 0.67 -3.54 -7.16
CA ILE A 195 1.66 -4.57 -7.53
C ILE A 195 1.03 -5.82 -8.14
N GLY A 196 -0.30 -5.93 -8.11
CA GLY A 196 -1.04 -6.98 -8.79
C GLY A 196 -1.11 -6.74 -10.29
N HIS A 197 -1.72 -7.70 -10.99
CA HIS A 197 -1.92 -7.59 -12.42
C HIS A 197 -3.38 -7.24 -12.69
N LEU A 198 -3.61 -6.13 -13.39
CA LEU A 198 -4.93 -5.73 -13.92
C LEU A 198 -5.25 -6.45 -15.22
#